data_AF-A0A356EPE4-F1
#
_entry.id   AF-A0A356EPE4-F1
#
_cell.length_a   1.000
_cell.length_b   1.000
_cell.length_c   1.000
_cell.angle_alpha   90.00
_cell.angle_beta   90.00
_cell.angle_gamma   90.00
#
_symmetry.space_group_name_H-M   'P 1'
#
loop_
_entity.id
_entity.type
_entity.pdbx_description
1 polymer ?
#
loop_
_entity_poly.entity_id
_entity_poly.type
_entity_poly.pdbx_seq_one_letter_code
_entity_poly.pdbx_strand_id
1 'polypeptide(L)'
;MSGQVRRRSAARASTLGTHCVVAHFLGVSPMKCSKFSHGPRGQFMWIVLFALPIAIVVASNVRADWPRADESVPIVSMRVHAVFCSDDDGSRQTDITPAEVQAWVNKANEIYAGANVHFDFDPSSDWEAINSTLINSLSGVNQSDWIQARDAANAVAAATPHDLVAFFRWGPNSTYPTGGGFSWTDYNFVAMPAFDVTTVCGHQNIGLFAHEAGHFLGLAHTFGPTFSTVAQAQTYFVNNGRNPSLFDGDGRADTFPDPYVSAVQCNTSVTSLNLDGTVFPLPRSNIMTYYEPRRDLSPSQAATVRQTLLLRSGQNLTQLVSNSPGHVLEAEIHNPTITGGFAFYQNMSGFLGRWSGDSQLFWIDGGASGQLAFDFQVDAAGTYEIYGGFTAAPDYGVFTHVINGQSGQPLDLYSRGVLSTGAVYLGQYDLSSGANEWLVQTNGSNPLASPVRYGYGLDYMLLVQVHEPIPGDANGDGRVDDLDAKTLAAHWGQNGGLAQGDFNSDGVINALDAAILAANWGHGPTTEQGNSSTAVPEPTVWAMLACLVLLAGGRRRRARCG
;
A
#
# COMPACT_ATOMS: atom_id res chain seq x y z
N MET A 1 36.22 69.23 -18.73
CA MET A 1 37.47 68.58 -18.26
C MET A 1 37.32 67.10 -18.59
N SER A 2 37.77 66.58 -19.74
CA SER A 2 39.16 66.29 -20.16
C SER A 2 39.85 65.25 -19.25
N GLY A 3 40.43 64.14 -19.76
CA GLY A 3 40.87 63.87 -21.15
C GLY A 3 40.30 62.61 -21.82
N GLN A 4 40.29 62.63 -23.16
CA GLN A 4 40.07 61.48 -24.05
C GLN A 4 41.36 60.63 -24.16
N VAL A 5 41.34 59.44 -24.76
CA VAL A 5 41.74 59.14 -26.18
C VAL A 5 41.76 57.59 -26.30
N ARG A 6 41.35 56.88 -27.36
CA ARG A 6 40.65 57.18 -28.64
C ARG A 6 39.92 55.91 -29.13
N ARG A 7 38.98 56.08 -30.07
CA ARG A 7 38.21 55.03 -30.77
C ARG A 7 39.08 54.12 -31.67
N ARG A 8 38.62 52.88 -31.92
CA ARG A 8 38.19 52.44 -33.27
C ARG A 8 37.39 51.12 -33.26
N SER A 9 36.57 50.96 -34.29
CA SER A 9 35.60 49.89 -34.56
C SER A 9 36.13 48.87 -35.57
N ALA A 10 35.67 47.60 -35.48
CA ALA A 10 35.38 46.74 -36.65
C ALA A 10 34.56 45.50 -36.20
N ALA A 11 33.95 44.80 -37.15
CA ALA A 11 33.01 43.70 -36.90
C ALA A 11 33.40 42.40 -37.62
N ARG A 12 32.71 41.31 -37.23
CA ARG A 12 32.52 40.01 -37.93
C ARG A 12 33.67 38.98 -37.95
N ALA A 13 33.18 37.74 -38.08
CA ALA A 13 33.79 36.52 -38.62
C ALA A 13 34.32 35.48 -37.62
N SER A 14 33.54 34.40 -37.56
CA SER A 14 33.82 33.03 -37.14
C SER A 14 35.22 32.45 -37.43
N THR A 15 35.70 31.60 -36.50
CA THR A 15 36.31 30.29 -36.84
C THR A 15 36.21 29.31 -35.67
N LEU A 16 36.07 28.01 -35.97
CA LEU A 16 36.19 26.90 -35.02
C LEU A 16 37.68 26.57 -34.75
N GLY A 17 37.93 25.82 -33.66
CA GLY A 17 39.24 25.25 -33.31
C GLY A 17 39.40 25.09 -31.80
N THR A 18 38.69 24.17 -31.14
CA THR A 18 39.12 22.76 -30.95
C THR A 18 40.46 22.63 -30.24
N HIS A 19 40.46 22.19 -28.98
CA HIS A 19 41.50 21.35 -28.35
C HIS A 19 40.83 20.40 -27.35
N CYS A 20 41.13 19.09 -27.46
CA CYS A 20 40.63 18.02 -26.58
C CYS A 20 41.82 17.23 -26.02
N VAL A 21 41.74 16.84 -24.73
CA VAL A 21 42.37 15.66 -24.11
C VAL A 21 41.44 15.29 -22.91
N VAL A 22 40.54 14.29 -22.99
CA VAL A 22 40.71 12.81 -22.82
C VAL A 22 40.93 12.43 -21.33
N ALA A 23 40.25 11.46 -20.67
CA ALA A 23 39.60 10.18 -21.05
C ALA A 23 38.28 9.91 -20.25
N HIS A 24 37.19 9.34 -20.82
CA HIS A 24 36.75 7.91 -20.85
C HIS A 24 36.52 7.23 -19.48
N PHE A 25 35.50 6.41 -19.22
CA PHE A 25 34.46 5.74 -20.06
C PHE A 25 33.03 6.20 -19.62
N LEU A 26 31.86 5.77 -20.13
CA LEU A 26 31.37 4.85 -21.18
C LEU A 26 30.51 5.67 -22.22
N GLY A 27 29.83 5.16 -23.27
CA GLY A 27 29.76 3.82 -23.88
C GLY A 27 28.68 3.61 -24.98
N VAL A 28 27.58 4.40 -25.01
CA VAL A 28 26.38 4.13 -25.86
C VAL A 28 26.52 4.63 -27.32
N SER A 29 26.03 3.85 -28.29
CA SER A 29 26.08 4.17 -29.74
C SER A 29 24.86 4.96 -30.24
N PRO A 30 25.03 5.99 -31.10
CA PRO A 30 23.89 6.74 -31.66
C PRO A 30 23.28 6.07 -32.91
N MET A 31 21.95 6.08 -33.00
CA MET A 31 21.21 5.62 -34.19
C MET A 31 21.44 6.52 -35.42
N LYS A 32 21.44 5.91 -36.61
CA LYS A 32 21.59 6.62 -37.90
C LYS A 32 20.29 7.32 -38.30
N CYS A 33 20.32 8.65 -38.44
CA CYS A 33 19.30 9.38 -39.18
C CYS A 33 19.39 9.08 -40.69
N SER A 34 18.30 8.60 -41.29
CA SER A 34 18.15 8.47 -42.74
C SER A 34 17.63 9.77 -43.37
N LYS A 35 18.12 10.11 -44.56
CA LYS A 35 17.75 11.33 -45.28
C LYS A 35 16.42 11.14 -46.02
N PHE A 36 15.49 12.09 -45.87
CA PHE A 36 14.41 12.28 -46.85
C PHE A 36 14.82 13.30 -47.92
N SER A 37 14.62 12.94 -49.19
CA SER A 37 14.93 13.76 -50.36
C SER A 37 13.79 14.75 -50.67
N HIS A 38 14.13 15.90 -51.26
CA HIS A 38 13.16 16.92 -51.67
C HIS A 38 12.39 16.51 -52.94
N GLY A 39 11.08 16.78 -52.94
CA GLY A 39 10.21 16.83 -54.12
C GLY A 39 9.31 18.08 -54.05
N PRO A 40 9.01 18.79 -55.16
CA PRO A 40 8.52 20.17 -55.06
C PRO A 40 7.03 20.37 -55.34
N ARG A 41 6.52 21.51 -54.83
CA ARG A 41 5.24 22.21 -55.15
C ARG A 41 3.93 21.65 -54.57
N GLY A 42 3.53 22.24 -53.44
CA GLY A 42 2.38 23.15 -53.44
C GLY A 42 1.02 22.61 -52.99
N GLN A 43 0.62 22.99 -51.78
CA GLN A 43 -0.70 23.59 -51.47
C GLN A 43 -0.65 24.20 -50.06
N PHE A 44 -1.10 25.45 -49.91
CA PHE A 44 -1.28 26.07 -48.59
C PHE A 44 -2.67 25.71 -48.07
N MET A 45 -2.74 24.92 -47.00
CA MET A 45 -3.97 24.71 -46.25
C MET A 45 -3.83 25.35 -44.86
N TRP A 46 -4.66 26.35 -44.58
CA TRP A 46 -4.72 26.98 -43.26
C TRP A 46 -5.43 26.04 -42.29
N ILE A 47 -4.67 25.35 -41.44
CA ILE A 47 -5.22 24.67 -40.27
C ILE A 47 -5.35 25.70 -39.15
N VAL A 48 -6.59 26.07 -38.83
CA VAL A 48 -6.91 26.79 -37.61
C VAL A 48 -6.75 25.81 -36.46
N LEU A 49 -5.65 25.92 -35.71
CA LEU A 49 -5.52 25.22 -34.42
C LEU A 49 -6.52 25.84 -33.44
N PHE A 50 -7.55 25.07 -33.10
CA PHE A 50 -8.31 25.30 -31.88
C PHE A 50 -7.36 25.08 -30.69
N ALA A 51 -7.10 26.14 -29.92
CA ALA A 51 -6.46 26.01 -28.63
C ALA A 51 -7.43 25.34 -27.66
N LEU A 52 -7.30 24.02 -27.49
CA LEU A 52 -7.85 23.34 -26.33
C LEU A 52 -7.16 23.92 -25.08
N PRO A 53 -7.88 24.16 -23.97
CA PRO A 53 -7.25 24.52 -22.72
C PRO A 53 -6.41 23.34 -22.26
N ILE A 54 -5.09 23.49 -22.30
CA ILE A 54 -4.19 22.58 -21.62
C ILE A 54 -4.52 22.71 -20.14
N ALA A 55 -5.12 21.66 -19.56
CA ALA A 55 -5.25 21.55 -18.13
C ALA A 55 -3.85 21.71 -17.54
N ILE A 56 -3.68 22.66 -16.63
CA ILE A 56 -2.43 22.81 -15.89
C ILE A 56 -2.33 21.56 -15.03
N VAL A 57 -1.56 20.59 -15.51
CA VAL A 57 -1.02 19.54 -14.66
C VAL A 57 -0.16 20.26 -13.64
N VAL A 58 -0.67 20.37 -12.41
CA VAL A 58 0.15 20.70 -11.27
C VAL A 58 1.23 19.63 -11.25
N ALA A 59 2.48 20.04 -11.49
CA ALA A 59 3.60 19.12 -11.42
C ALA A 59 3.66 18.61 -9.98
N SER A 60 3.36 17.33 -9.77
CA SER A 60 3.52 16.72 -8.46
C SER A 60 4.98 16.87 -8.03
N ASN A 61 5.21 17.16 -6.75
CA ASN A 61 6.56 17.34 -6.21
C ASN A 61 7.28 16.00 -5.99
N VAL A 62 6.88 14.96 -6.73
CA VAL A 62 7.55 13.66 -6.83
C VAL A 62 8.97 13.92 -7.32
N ARG A 63 9.93 13.88 -6.40
CA ARG A 63 11.33 13.86 -6.78
C ARG A 63 11.59 12.61 -7.62
N ALA A 64 12.34 12.78 -8.70
CA ALA A 64 12.60 11.71 -9.67
C ALA A 64 13.66 10.69 -9.21
N ASP A 65 14.00 10.64 -7.92
CA ASP A 65 15.15 9.93 -7.34
C ASP A 65 14.81 8.86 -6.29
N TRP A 66 13.53 8.62 -5.96
CA TRP A 66 13.14 7.44 -5.16
C TRP A 66 12.88 6.21 -6.04
N PRO A 67 13.46 5.03 -5.68
CA PRO A 67 13.24 3.80 -6.43
C PRO A 67 11.81 3.30 -6.25
N ARG A 68 11.18 2.93 -7.37
CA ARG A 68 9.85 2.32 -7.41
C ARG A 68 9.99 0.81 -7.45
N ALA A 69 9.09 0.07 -6.79
CA ALA A 69 9.06 -1.39 -6.88
C ALA A 69 8.66 -1.86 -8.31
N ASP A 70 7.78 -1.11 -8.98
CA ASP A 70 7.47 -1.29 -10.40
C ASP A 70 7.17 0.07 -11.06
N GLU A 71 7.73 0.33 -12.24
CA GLU A 71 7.41 1.52 -13.05
C GLU A 71 6.11 1.37 -13.86
N SER A 72 5.59 0.15 -14.03
CA SER A 72 4.33 -0.12 -14.75
C SER A 72 3.09 0.24 -13.93
N VAL A 73 3.20 0.15 -12.60
CA VAL A 73 2.15 0.52 -11.64
C VAL A 73 2.13 2.04 -11.41
N PRO A 74 0.97 2.72 -11.57
CA PRO A 74 0.89 4.16 -11.40
C PRO A 74 1.07 4.59 -9.94
N ILE A 75 1.71 5.74 -9.74
CA ILE A 75 1.76 6.40 -8.43
C ILE A 75 0.36 6.88 -8.07
N VAL A 76 -0.06 6.59 -6.83
CA VAL A 76 -1.30 7.08 -6.25
C VAL A 76 -0.96 8.14 -5.21
N SER A 77 -1.63 9.30 -5.29
CA SER A 77 -1.28 10.51 -4.55
C SER A 77 -2.41 10.95 -3.63
N MET A 78 -2.06 11.38 -2.41
CA MET A 78 -2.97 12.02 -1.47
C MET A 78 -2.33 13.26 -0.88
N ARG A 79 -3.03 14.39 -0.91
CA ARG A 79 -2.57 15.63 -0.28
C ARG A 79 -2.69 15.51 1.24
N VAL A 80 -1.67 15.96 1.96
CA VAL A 80 -1.70 16.10 3.42
C VAL A 80 -2.08 17.54 3.74
N HIS A 81 -3.07 17.73 4.62
CA HIS A 81 -3.45 19.05 5.12
C HIS A 81 -3.18 19.11 6.63
N ALA A 82 -2.23 19.96 7.02
CA ALA A 82 -1.73 20.03 8.40
C ALA A 82 -2.49 21.05 9.24
N VAL A 83 -3.01 20.64 10.39
CA VAL A 83 -3.77 21.51 11.28
C VAL A 83 -2.99 21.67 12.59
N PHE A 84 -2.55 22.89 12.88
CA PHE A 84 -1.79 23.23 14.08
C PHE A 84 -2.75 23.67 15.20
N CYS A 85 -2.83 22.87 16.25
CA CYS A 85 -3.80 23.08 17.33
C CYS A 85 -3.23 23.91 18.48
N SER A 86 -4.11 24.77 19.02
CA SER A 86 -4.02 25.38 20.36
C SER A 86 -5.36 25.25 21.08
N ASP A 87 -5.42 25.60 22.35
CA ASP A 87 -6.68 25.69 23.11
C ASP A 87 -7.54 26.87 22.65
N ASP A 88 -8.80 26.92 23.10
CA ASP A 88 -9.76 27.96 22.70
C ASP A 88 -9.26 29.38 23.05
N ASP A 89 -8.50 29.50 24.15
CA ASP A 89 -7.87 30.74 24.62
C ASP A 89 -6.50 31.02 24.00
N GLY A 90 -6.02 30.16 23.09
CA GLY A 90 -4.70 30.22 22.47
C GLY A 90 -3.55 29.68 23.33
N SER A 91 -3.84 29.15 24.53
CA SER A 91 -2.84 28.43 25.34
C SER A 91 -2.55 27.04 24.75
N ARG A 92 -1.53 26.35 25.29
CA ARG A 92 -1.08 25.01 24.83
C ARG A 92 -0.96 24.90 23.30
N GLN A 93 -0.49 25.95 22.64
CA GLN A 93 -0.17 25.93 21.22
C GLN A 93 0.91 24.86 20.96
N THR A 94 0.66 24.02 19.95
CA THR A 94 1.59 22.97 19.54
C THR A 94 2.81 23.58 18.87
N ASP A 95 4.01 23.18 19.31
CA ASP A 95 5.29 23.64 18.75
C ASP A 95 5.64 22.80 17.52
N ILE A 96 5.20 23.28 16.35
CA ILE A 96 5.34 22.59 15.07
C ILE A 96 5.40 23.62 13.93
N THR A 97 6.20 23.35 12.92
CA THR A 97 6.35 24.17 11.71
C THR A 97 6.03 23.36 10.45
N PRO A 98 5.65 24.03 9.34
CA PRO A 98 5.46 23.33 8.06
C PRO A 98 6.73 22.62 7.56
N ALA A 99 7.93 23.09 7.93
CA ALA A 99 9.18 22.44 7.56
C ALA A 99 9.37 21.06 8.24
N GLU A 100 8.87 20.91 9.48
CA GLU A 100 8.90 19.66 10.23
C GLU A 100 7.82 18.68 9.75
N VAL A 101 6.63 19.19 9.40
CA VAL A 101 5.60 18.40 8.70
C VAL A 101 6.18 17.85 7.39
N GLN A 102 6.86 18.69 6.60
CA GLN A 102 7.53 18.26 5.37
C GLN A 102 8.58 17.16 5.64
N ALA A 103 9.31 17.22 6.76
CA ALA A 103 10.28 16.17 7.12
C ALA A 103 9.60 14.82 7.39
N TRP A 104 8.46 14.83 8.09
CA TRP A 104 7.63 13.63 8.29
C TRP A 104 7.00 13.11 7.00
N VAL A 105 6.44 13.99 6.16
CA VAL A 105 5.89 13.63 4.84
C VAL A 105 6.97 13.04 3.93
N ASN A 106 8.19 13.60 3.93
CA ASN A 106 9.33 13.04 3.20
C ASN A 106 9.67 11.63 3.68
N LYS A 107 9.65 11.36 4.99
CA LYS A 107 9.94 10.02 5.50
C LYS A 107 8.84 9.01 5.18
N ALA A 108 7.57 9.44 5.21
CA ALA A 108 6.49 8.60 4.70
C ALA A 108 6.70 8.29 3.21
N ASN A 109 6.99 9.28 2.38
CA ASN A 109 7.24 9.04 0.96
C ASN A 109 8.44 8.11 0.67
N GLU A 110 9.47 8.10 1.52
CA GLU A 110 10.55 7.10 1.45
C GLU A 110 10.06 5.67 1.71
N ILE A 111 9.24 5.48 2.77
CA ILE A 111 8.72 4.18 3.20
C ILE A 111 7.67 3.64 2.22
N TYR A 112 6.79 4.52 1.74
CA TYR A 112 5.67 4.20 0.87
C TYR A 112 6.04 4.16 -0.63
N ALA A 113 7.29 4.45 -1.00
CA ALA A 113 7.79 4.38 -2.37
C ALA A 113 7.64 2.97 -2.97
N GLY A 114 7.89 1.92 -2.18
CA GLY A 114 7.67 0.52 -2.60
C GLY A 114 6.21 0.22 -2.95
N ALA A 115 5.26 0.88 -2.28
CA ALA A 115 3.84 0.79 -2.59
C ALA A 115 3.41 1.73 -3.75
N ASN A 116 4.32 2.45 -4.42
CA ASN A 116 4.00 3.49 -5.39
C ASN A 116 2.94 4.49 -4.84
N VAL A 117 3.05 4.84 -3.56
CA VAL A 117 2.18 5.78 -2.84
C VAL A 117 2.93 7.08 -2.59
N HIS A 118 2.27 8.21 -2.75
CA HIS A 118 2.84 9.53 -2.51
C HIS A 118 1.91 10.42 -1.69
N PHE A 119 2.50 11.14 -0.75
CA PHE A 119 1.88 12.17 0.07
C PHE A 119 2.37 13.53 -0.42
N ASP A 120 1.47 14.29 -1.04
CA ASP A 120 1.74 15.65 -1.51
C ASP A 120 1.55 16.64 -0.34
N PHE A 121 2.49 17.55 -0.14
CA PHE A 121 2.40 18.60 0.87
C PHE A 121 3.18 19.85 0.41
N ASP A 122 2.50 20.98 0.32
CA ASP A 122 3.14 22.29 0.13
C ASP A 122 3.24 23.04 1.48
N PRO A 123 4.45 23.24 2.05
CA PRO A 123 4.63 23.92 3.33
C PRO A 123 4.25 25.42 3.31
N SER A 124 3.93 25.98 2.15
CA SER A 124 3.45 27.36 1.99
C SER A 124 1.92 27.50 2.00
N SER A 125 1.16 26.42 1.76
CA SER A 125 -0.31 26.47 1.60
C SER A 125 -1.10 25.35 2.25
N ASP A 126 -0.49 24.21 2.55
CA ASP A 126 -1.21 22.98 2.91
C ASP A 126 -1.34 22.82 4.43
N TRP A 127 -1.50 23.95 5.12
CA TRP A 127 -1.65 23.99 6.56
C TRP A 127 -2.50 25.16 7.02
N GLU A 128 -3.11 24.99 8.20
CA GLU A 128 -3.81 26.05 8.93
C GLU A 128 -3.58 25.93 10.44
N ALA A 129 -4.01 26.92 11.21
CA ALA A 129 -3.98 26.89 12.66
C ALA A 129 -5.41 27.05 13.21
N ILE A 130 -5.75 26.26 14.24
CA ILE A 130 -7.05 26.33 14.91
C ILE A 130 -6.91 26.48 16.42
N ASN A 131 -7.87 27.18 17.02
CA ASN A 131 -8.09 27.23 18.46
C ASN A 131 -9.25 26.30 18.77
N SER A 132 -8.96 25.16 19.39
CA SER A 132 -9.94 24.18 19.84
C SER A 132 -9.37 23.36 20.98
N THR A 133 -9.72 23.66 22.23
CA THR A 133 -9.27 22.87 23.41
C THR A 133 -9.61 21.39 23.25
N LEU A 134 -10.76 21.12 22.64
CA LEU A 134 -11.29 19.78 22.39
C LEU A 134 -10.41 18.98 21.42
N ILE A 135 -10.07 19.55 20.25
CA ILE A 135 -9.21 18.89 19.25
C ILE A 135 -7.75 18.87 19.74
N ASN A 136 -7.28 19.95 20.37
CA ASN A 136 -5.94 20.02 20.95
C ASN A 136 -5.71 18.98 22.06
N SER A 137 -6.77 18.48 22.72
CA SER A 137 -6.69 17.49 23.80
C SER A 137 -6.90 16.03 23.36
N LEU A 138 -7.09 15.77 22.05
CA LEU A 138 -7.34 14.44 21.47
C LEU A 138 -6.40 13.35 22.03
N SER A 139 -6.97 12.27 22.58
CA SER A 139 -6.21 11.16 23.18
C SER A 139 -6.75 9.74 22.85
N GLY A 140 -7.61 9.63 21.84
CA GLY A 140 -8.14 8.36 21.35
C GLY A 140 -9.31 7.84 22.18
N VAL A 141 -9.70 6.58 21.93
CA VAL A 141 -10.95 5.97 22.42
C VAL A 141 -11.14 5.97 23.96
N ASN A 142 -10.05 6.11 24.72
CA ASN A 142 -10.09 6.15 26.18
C ASN A 142 -10.40 7.55 26.75
N GLN A 143 -10.48 8.58 25.91
CA GLN A 143 -10.90 9.93 26.29
C GLN A 143 -12.39 9.96 26.64
N SER A 144 -12.76 10.56 27.77
CA SER A 144 -14.15 10.62 28.27
C SER A 144 -15.16 11.24 27.30
N ASP A 145 -14.67 12.20 26.52
CA ASP A 145 -15.36 13.00 25.51
C ASP A 145 -14.90 12.65 24.08
N TRP A 146 -14.27 11.48 23.90
CA TRP A 146 -13.72 11.00 22.62
C TRP A 146 -14.65 11.24 21.44
N ILE A 147 -15.94 10.89 21.58
CA ILE A 147 -16.93 11.03 20.52
C ILE A 147 -17.09 12.50 20.10
N GLN A 148 -17.20 13.42 21.07
CA GLN A 148 -17.32 14.84 20.77
C GLN A 148 -16.05 15.38 20.10
N ALA A 149 -14.88 14.97 20.58
CA ALA A 149 -13.59 15.40 20.03
C ALA A 149 -13.33 14.86 18.61
N ARG A 150 -13.60 13.56 18.39
CA ARG A 150 -13.54 12.90 17.09
C ARG A 150 -14.51 13.52 16.10
N ASP A 151 -15.76 13.76 16.51
CA ASP A 151 -16.78 14.32 15.62
C ASP A 151 -16.45 15.78 15.24
N ALA A 152 -15.88 16.57 16.17
CA ALA A 152 -15.35 17.90 15.87
C ALA A 152 -14.15 17.88 14.90
N ALA A 153 -13.20 16.97 15.12
CA ALA A 153 -12.04 16.78 14.24
C ALA A 153 -12.46 16.28 12.83
N ASN A 154 -13.43 15.35 12.75
CA ASN A 154 -14.05 14.92 11.50
C ASN A 154 -14.76 16.07 10.77
N ALA A 155 -15.44 16.97 11.49
CA ALA A 155 -16.10 18.13 10.89
C ALA A 155 -15.10 19.12 10.27
N VAL A 156 -13.92 19.30 10.89
CA VAL A 156 -12.81 20.04 10.28
C VAL A 156 -12.25 19.28 9.06
N ALA A 157 -12.02 17.97 9.18
CA ALA A 157 -11.50 17.17 8.07
C ALA A 157 -12.45 17.03 6.86
N ALA A 158 -13.75 17.27 7.06
CA ALA A 158 -14.73 17.33 5.99
C ALA A 158 -14.61 18.58 5.10
N ALA A 159 -13.85 19.61 5.52
CA ALA A 159 -13.60 20.81 4.71
C ALA A 159 -12.66 20.53 3.51
N THR A 160 -11.82 19.50 3.60
CA THR A 160 -10.91 19.04 2.53
C THR A 160 -11.16 17.55 2.23
N PRO A 161 -12.29 17.20 1.58
CA PRO A 161 -12.82 15.83 1.50
C PRO A 161 -12.03 14.86 0.60
N HIS A 162 -10.83 15.21 0.14
CA HIS A 162 -9.90 14.31 -0.56
C HIS A 162 -8.51 14.25 0.09
N ASP A 163 -8.26 15.08 1.11
CA ASP A 163 -6.96 15.19 1.78
C ASP A 163 -6.89 14.26 3.00
N LEU A 164 -5.67 13.92 3.42
CA LEU A 164 -5.33 13.35 4.72
C LEU A 164 -5.12 14.51 5.69
N VAL A 165 -6.05 14.70 6.62
CA VAL A 165 -5.97 15.79 7.60
C VAL A 165 -5.18 15.34 8.83
N ALA A 166 -4.08 16.03 9.13
CA ALA A 166 -3.18 15.71 10.24
C ALA A 166 -3.25 16.80 11.33
N PHE A 167 -3.84 16.48 12.48
CA PHE A 167 -3.91 17.37 13.63
C PHE A 167 -2.65 17.27 14.49
N PHE A 168 -1.82 18.31 14.45
CA PHE A 168 -0.65 18.45 15.33
C PHE A 168 -1.11 19.12 16.63
N ARG A 169 -1.07 18.36 17.72
CA ARG A 169 -1.76 18.65 18.99
C ARG A 169 -0.87 18.55 20.22
N TRP A 170 -1.28 19.23 21.28
CA TRP A 170 -0.69 19.11 22.62
C TRP A 170 -1.07 17.81 23.34
N GLY A 171 -2.29 17.32 23.17
CA GLY A 171 -2.85 16.19 23.93
C GLY A 171 -3.45 16.60 25.29
N PRO A 172 -3.91 15.63 26.11
CA PRO A 172 -4.79 15.89 27.25
C PRO A 172 -4.06 16.38 28.51
N ASN A 173 -2.73 16.38 28.54
CA ASN A 173 -1.97 16.80 29.72
C ASN A 173 -1.88 18.33 29.79
N SER A 174 -2.07 18.89 30.98
CA SER A 174 -2.08 20.34 31.20
C SER A 174 -0.69 20.99 31.32
N THR A 175 0.38 20.18 31.43
CA THR A 175 1.74 20.63 31.77
C THR A 175 2.75 20.37 30.66
N TYR A 176 2.65 19.25 29.97
CA TYR A 176 3.57 18.82 28.92
C TYR A 176 2.83 18.27 27.70
N PRO A 177 3.36 18.43 26.48
CA PRO A 177 2.75 17.89 25.27
C PRO A 177 2.90 16.37 25.18
N THR A 178 2.03 15.73 24.40
CA THR A 178 2.09 14.31 24.06
C THR A 178 3.21 14.03 23.05
N GLY A 179 3.92 12.91 23.24
CA GLY A 179 4.84 12.35 22.23
C GLY A 179 4.22 11.28 21.34
N GLY A 180 2.92 10.97 21.51
CA GLY A 180 2.23 9.89 20.81
C GLY A 180 1.36 10.36 19.63
N GLY A 181 1.46 9.64 18.52
CA GLY A 181 0.45 9.67 17.46
C GLY A 181 -0.74 8.77 17.78
N PHE A 182 -1.79 8.86 16.96
CA PHE A 182 -2.75 7.78 16.70
C PHE A 182 -3.55 8.08 15.42
N SER A 183 -3.97 7.05 14.71
CA SER A 183 -5.16 7.12 13.85
C SER A 183 -5.84 5.75 13.70
N TRP A 184 -6.97 5.71 12.99
CA TRP A 184 -7.67 4.47 12.61
C TRP A 184 -8.58 4.72 11.40
N THR A 185 -9.29 3.71 10.94
CA THR A 185 -10.15 3.79 9.76
C THR A 185 -11.53 4.40 10.02
N ASP A 186 -12.05 4.38 11.26
CA ASP A 186 -13.39 4.87 11.62
C ASP A 186 -13.49 6.41 11.76
N TYR A 187 -12.43 7.14 11.37
CA TYR A 187 -12.41 8.60 11.26
C TYR A 187 -11.52 9.08 10.11
N ASN A 188 -11.66 10.37 9.79
CA ASN A 188 -11.09 11.01 8.61
C ASN A 188 -9.87 11.89 8.92
N PHE A 189 -9.11 11.56 9.98
CA PHE A 189 -7.92 12.31 10.36
C PHE A 189 -6.84 11.45 11.02
N VAL A 190 -5.62 12.00 11.06
CA VAL A 190 -4.48 11.50 11.83
C VAL A 190 -4.19 12.48 12.97
N ALA A 191 -3.94 11.97 14.19
CA ALA A 191 -3.56 12.80 15.33
C ALA A 191 -2.05 12.66 15.60
N MET A 192 -1.30 13.76 15.44
CA MET A 192 0.16 13.81 15.55
C MET A 192 0.63 14.62 16.77
N PRO A 193 1.77 14.28 17.40
CA PRO A 193 2.43 15.13 18.38
C PRO A 193 3.15 16.31 17.68
N ALA A 194 3.78 17.20 18.46
CA ALA A 194 4.84 18.07 17.95
C ALA A 194 6.08 17.27 17.49
N PHE A 195 6.94 17.86 16.66
CA PHE A 195 8.04 17.13 16.01
C PHE A 195 9.14 16.67 16.98
N ASP A 196 9.62 17.58 17.82
CA ASP A 196 10.73 17.32 18.76
C ASP A 196 10.31 16.67 20.10
N VAL A 197 9.00 16.52 20.35
CA VAL A 197 8.49 15.92 21.61
C VAL A 197 8.33 14.40 21.51
N THR A 198 8.50 13.81 20.32
CA THR A 198 8.45 12.36 20.10
C THR A 198 9.83 11.78 19.80
N THR A 199 10.22 10.79 20.61
CA THR A 199 11.51 10.11 20.46
C THR A 199 11.35 8.61 20.56
N VAL A 200 12.17 7.89 19.80
CA VAL A 200 12.28 6.43 19.79
C VAL A 200 13.76 6.09 19.76
N CYS A 201 14.19 5.09 20.56
CA CYS A 201 15.57 4.59 20.53
C CYS A 201 16.67 5.68 20.56
N GLY A 202 16.46 6.75 21.33
CA GLY A 202 17.41 7.85 21.52
C GLY A 202 17.48 8.88 20.38
N HIS A 203 16.57 8.83 19.40
CA HIS A 203 16.49 9.76 18.28
C HIS A 203 15.03 10.18 18.00
N GLN A 204 14.82 11.13 17.09
CA GLN A 204 13.49 11.63 16.74
C GLN A 204 12.68 10.53 16.02
N ASN A 205 11.39 10.40 16.36
CA ASN A 205 10.52 9.34 15.82
C ASN A 205 10.03 9.68 14.40
N ILE A 206 10.96 9.67 13.44
CA ILE A 206 10.74 10.21 12.08
C ILE A 206 9.77 9.34 11.26
N GLY A 207 9.64 8.05 11.59
CA GLY A 207 8.66 7.14 11.01
C GLY A 207 7.23 7.29 11.56
N LEU A 208 7.00 8.12 12.60
CA LEU A 208 5.68 8.17 13.27
C LEU A 208 4.55 8.56 12.32
N PHE A 209 4.73 9.61 11.51
CA PHE A 209 3.70 10.01 10.55
C PHE A 209 3.37 8.90 9.54
N ALA A 210 4.39 8.16 9.09
CA ALA A 210 4.23 7.04 8.17
C ALA A 210 3.46 5.85 8.79
N HIS A 211 3.68 5.62 10.09
CA HIS A 211 2.94 4.63 10.89
C HIS A 211 1.47 5.04 11.04
N GLU A 212 1.19 6.24 11.52
CA GLU A 212 -0.20 6.70 11.69
C GLU A 212 -0.93 6.84 10.34
N ALA A 213 -0.26 7.29 9.27
CA ALA A 213 -0.83 7.30 7.93
C ALA A 213 -1.24 5.89 7.47
N GLY A 214 -0.53 4.84 7.90
CA GLY A 214 -0.88 3.45 7.59
C GLY A 214 -2.16 2.98 8.28
N HIS A 215 -2.37 3.35 9.55
CA HIS A 215 -3.64 3.10 10.24
C HIS A 215 -4.82 3.81 9.58
N PHE A 216 -4.63 5.06 9.14
CA PHE A 216 -5.63 5.81 8.35
C PHE A 216 -5.91 5.13 6.99
N LEU A 217 -4.94 4.40 6.44
CA LEU A 217 -5.01 3.68 5.16
C LEU A 217 -5.26 2.16 5.32
N GLY A 218 -5.78 1.71 6.47
CA GLY A 218 -6.32 0.35 6.64
C GLY A 218 -5.36 -0.69 7.20
N LEU A 219 -4.23 -0.28 7.76
CA LEU A 219 -3.25 -1.21 8.36
C LEU A 219 -3.41 -1.34 9.88
N ALA A 220 -3.26 -2.57 10.38
CA ALA A 220 -3.19 -2.88 11.80
C ALA A 220 -1.71 -3.11 12.23
N HIS A 221 -1.44 -3.12 13.54
CA HIS A 221 -0.12 -3.51 14.05
C HIS A 221 0.20 -4.96 13.71
N THR A 222 1.47 -5.27 13.41
CA THR A 222 1.93 -6.66 13.17
C THR A 222 1.84 -7.54 14.42
N PHE A 223 1.75 -6.93 15.61
CA PHE A 223 1.68 -7.58 16.92
C PHE A 223 0.30 -7.43 17.55
N GLY A 224 -0.16 -8.48 18.25
CA GLY A 224 -1.32 -8.39 19.14
C GLY A 224 -0.96 -7.85 20.53
N PRO A 225 -0.49 -8.71 21.46
CA PRO A 225 -0.07 -8.31 22.80
C PRO A 225 1.35 -7.72 22.81
N THR A 226 1.59 -6.76 23.71
CA THR A 226 2.90 -6.13 23.90
C THR A 226 3.55 -6.55 25.22
N PHE A 227 4.88 -6.73 25.22
CA PHE A 227 5.62 -7.17 26.41
C PHE A 227 6.81 -6.26 26.72
N SER A 228 7.15 -6.13 28.00
CA SER A 228 8.34 -5.39 28.42
C SER A 228 9.62 -6.24 28.37
N THR A 229 9.51 -7.57 28.44
CA THR A 229 10.66 -8.49 28.45
C THR A 229 10.36 -9.80 27.71
N VAL A 230 11.40 -10.44 27.17
CA VAL A 230 11.30 -11.74 26.46
C VAL A 230 10.73 -12.83 27.39
N ALA A 231 11.02 -12.76 28.69
CA ALA A 231 10.48 -13.69 29.68
C ALA A 231 8.95 -13.56 29.87
N GLN A 232 8.39 -12.35 29.75
CA GLN A 232 6.94 -12.15 29.76
C GLN A 232 6.29 -12.71 28.49
N ALA A 233 6.87 -12.42 27.31
CA ALA A 233 6.40 -12.98 26.04
C ALA A 233 6.41 -14.52 26.06
N GLN A 234 7.50 -15.14 26.53
CA GLN A 234 7.57 -16.60 26.66
C GLN A 234 6.56 -17.15 27.68
N THR A 235 6.36 -16.49 28.82
CA THR A 235 5.36 -16.91 29.82
C THR A 235 3.95 -16.86 29.24
N TYR A 236 3.62 -15.80 28.48
CA TYR A 236 2.34 -15.68 27.79
C TYR A 236 2.17 -16.76 26.71
N PHE A 237 3.20 -16.99 25.87
CA PHE A 237 3.20 -18.01 24.84
C PHE A 237 2.93 -19.42 25.41
N VAL A 238 3.66 -19.80 26.46
CA VAL A 238 3.50 -21.11 27.12
C VAL A 238 2.14 -21.26 27.79
N ASN A 239 1.65 -20.23 28.48
CA ASN A 239 0.36 -20.28 29.17
C ASN A 239 -0.83 -20.36 28.21
N ASN A 240 -0.70 -19.81 26.99
CA ASN A 240 -1.73 -19.88 25.95
C ASN A 240 -1.44 -20.98 24.91
N GLY A 241 -0.89 -22.11 25.36
CA GLY A 241 -0.82 -23.33 24.56
C GLY A 241 0.22 -23.34 23.44
N ARG A 242 1.17 -22.39 23.42
CA ARG A 242 2.19 -22.21 22.38
C ARG A 242 1.61 -21.92 20.99
N ASN A 243 0.49 -21.21 20.93
CA ASN A 243 -0.11 -20.80 19.66
C ASN A 243 0.60 -19.54 19.09
N PRO A 244 1.28 -19.59 17.93
CA PRO A 244 1.91 -18.43 17.32
C PRO A 244 0.91 -17.36 16.86
N SER A 245 -0.33 -17.72 16.50
CA SER A 245 -1.35 -16.78 16.01
C SER A 245 -1.86 -15.79 17.07
N LEU A 246 -1.37 -15.89 18.32
CA LEU A 246 -1.62 -14.90 19.37
C LEU A 246 -0.69 -13.70 19.26
N PHE A 247 0.35 -13.78 18.42
CA PHE A 247 1.29 -12.71 18.14
C PHE A 247 1.08 -12.12 16.74
N ASP A 248 0.21 -12.72 15.94
CA ASP A 248 -0.27 -12.18 14.68
C ASP A 248 -1.30 -11.07 14.98
N GLY A 249 -0.90 -9.82 14.75
CA GLY A 249 -1.69 -8.63 15.06
C GLY A 249 -2.56 -8.11 13.92
N ASP A 250 -2.10 -8.29 12.68
CA ASP A 250 -2.79 -7.82 11.47
C ASP A 250 -3.47 -8.94 10.68
N GLY A 251 -3.20 -10.22 11.00
CA GLY A 251 -3.90 -11.37 10.47
C GLY A 251 -3.58 -11.66 9.01
N ARG A 252 -2.41 -11.23 8.53
CA ARG A 252 -1.95 -11.34 7.14
C ARG A 252 -0.93 -12.47 7.02
N ALA A 253 -0.90 -13.13 5.86
CA ALA A 253 0.03 -14.26 5.67
C ALA A 253 1.47 -13.79 5.38
N ASP A 254 1.64 -12.59 4.84
CA ASP A 254 2.95 -12.01 4.50
C ASP A 254 3.56 -11.15 5.63
N THR A 255 2.94 -11.12 6.81
CA THR A 255 3.50 -10.58 8.05
C THR A 255 3.69 -11.71 9.07
N PHE A 256 4.93 -11.93 9.50
CA PHE A 256 5.20 -12.97 10.49
C PHE A 256 4.68 -12.55 11.89
N PRO A 257 4.14 -13.50 12.70
CA PRO A 257 3.66 -13.21 14.04
C PRO A 257 4.70 -12.48 14.91
N ASP A 258 4.34 -11.30 15.40
CA ASP A 258 5.23 -10.37 16.10
C ASP A 258 4.96 -10.42 17.62
N PRO A 259 5.84 -11.07 18.42
CA PRO A 259 5.67 -11.18 19.87
C PRO A 259 6.10 -9.91 20.62
N TYR A 260 5.89 -8.71 20.03
CA TYR A 260 6.56 -7.44 20.34
C TYR A 260 7.08 -7.26 21.78
N VAL A 261 8.40 -7.13 21.90
CA VAL A 261 9.13 -6.97 23.17
C VAL A 261 9.93 -5.66 23.19
N SER A 262 9.50 -4.69 24.00
CA SER A 262 10.13 -3.36 24.03
C SER A 262 11.61 -3.38 24.47
N ALA A 263 12.02 -4.33 25.31
CA ALA A 263 13.43 -4.50 25.70
C ALA A 263 14.39 -4.81 24.53
N VAL A 264 13.91 -5.28 23.38
CA VAL A 264 14.73 -5.47 22.17
C VAL A 264 14.31 -4.57 21.00
N GLN A 265 13.41 -3.60 21.25
CA GLN A 265 12.94 -2.61 20.27
C GLN A 265 14.08 -2.01 19.45
N CYS A 266 15.05 -1.44 20.16
CA CYS A 266 16.18 -0.69 19.63
C CYS A 266 17.42 -1.53 19.29
N ASN A 267 17.42 -2.83 19.65
CA ASN A 267 18.59 -3.68 19.44
C ASN A 267 18.49 -4.40 18.08
N THR A 268 18.86 -3.70 17.00
CA THR A 268 18.79 -4.20 15.62
C THR A 268 19.60 -5.48 15.36
N SER A 269 20.54 -5.84 16.24
CA SER A 269 21.27 -7.12 16.15
C SER A 269 20.45 -8.35 16.56
N VAL A 270 19.29 -8.16 17.20
CA VAL A 270 18.33 -9.23 17.51
C VAL A 270 17.34 -9.33 16.36
N THR A 271 17.58 -10.24 15.42
CA THR A 271 16.71 -10.48 14.24
C THR A 271 15.58 -11.47 14.50
N SER A 272 15.66 -12.25 15.58
CA SER A 272 14.61 -13.19 16.00
C SER A 272 14.56 -13.38 17.51
N LEU A 273 13.43 -13.87 18.02
CA LEU A 273 13.27 -14.33 19.40
C LEU A 273 12.97 -15.83 19.43
N ASN A 274 13.57 -16.55 20.38
CA ASN A 274 13.22 -17.94 20.67
C ASN A 274 12.35 -17.97 21.94
N LEU A 275 11.10 -18.40 21.81
CA LEU A 275 10.15 -18.56 22.92
C LEU A 275 9.81 -20.06 23.03
N ASP A 276 10.30 -20.71 24.09
CA ASP A 276 10.10 -22.13 24.39
C ASP A 276 10.38 -23.10 23.21
N GLY A 277 11.42 -22.78 22.41
CA GLY A 277 11.84 -23.57 21.25
C GLY A 277 11.29 -23.10 19.91
N THR A 278 10.26 -22.25 19.91
CA THR A 278 9.69 -21.64 18.69
C THR A 278 10.46 -20.36 18.35
N VAL A 279 10.93 -20.24 17.09
CA VAL A 279 11.66 -19.06 16.61
C VAL A 279 10.69 -18.13 15.89
N PHE A 280 10.68 -16.87 16.32
CA PHE A 280 9.91 -15.76 15.74
C PHE A 280 10.88 -14.79 15.08
N PRO A 281 10.95 -14.70 13.75
CA PRO A 281 11.58 -13.58 13.05
C PRO A 281 10.94 -12.27 13.52
N LEU A 282 11.74 -11.22 13.75
CA LEU A 282 11.19 -9.91 14.12
C LEU A 282 10.98 -9.09 12.85
N PRO A 283 9.76 -8.58 12.56
CA PRO A 283 9.44 -7.87 11.32
C PRO A 283 9.97 -6.43 11.33
N ARG A 284 11.27 -6.24 11.64
CA ARG A 284 11.90 -4.94 11.95
C ARG A 284 11.76 -3.87 10.87
N SER A 285 11.68 -4.29 9.62
CA SER A 285 11.53 -3.37 8.49
C SER A 285 10.09 -2.90 8.34
N ASN A 286 9.09 -3.65 8.79
CA ASN A 286 7.69 -3.35 8.57
C ASN A 286 7.27 -2.06 9.31
N ILE A 287 6.53 -1.17 8.65
CA ILE A 287 6.10 0.09 9.26
C ILE A 287 5.10 -0.09 10.40
N MET A 288 4.38 -1.21 10.44
CA MET A 288 3.36 -1.53 11.45
C MET A 288 3.89 -2.22 12.72
N THR A 289 5.18 -2.59 12.76
CA THR A 289 5.80 -2.99 14.04
C THR A 289 6.24 -1.76 14.85
N TYR A 290 6.62 -1.98 16.10
CA TYR A 290 7.35 -1.01 16.92
C TYR A 290 8.87 -1.24 16.95
N TYR A 291 9.39 -2.38 16.45
CA TYR A 291 10.84 -2.59 16.33
C TYR A 291 11.46 -1.65 15.29
N GLU A 292 12.64 -1.09 15.60
CA GLU A 292 13.42 -0.34 14.59
C GLU A 292 14.05 -1.31 13.56
N PRO A 293 14.15 -0.92 12.25
CA PRO A 293 14.12 0.45 11.74
C PRO A 293 12.91 0.92 10.89
N ARG A 294 11.81 0.16 10.74
CA ARG A 294 10.51 0.61 10.15
C ARG A 294 10.64 1.38 8.82
N ARG A 295 10.99 0.66 7.75
CA ARG A 295 11.35 1.15 6.41
C ARG A 295 10.38 0.78 5.29
N ASP A 296 9.56 -0.25 5.44
CA ASP A 296 8.76 -0.82 4.33
C ASP A 296 7.38 -1.34 4.76
N LEU A 297 6.67 -1.93 3.80
CA LEU A 297 5.36 -2.54 3.89
C LEU A 297 5.47 -3.96 3.31
N SER A 298 4.67 -4.91 3.78
CA SER A 298 4.49 -6.16 3.04
C SER A 298 3.66 -5.92 1.77
N PRO A 299 3.70 -6.80 0.75
CA PRO A 299 2.89 -6.66 -0.46
C PRO A 299 1.38 -6.47 -0.20
N SER A 300 0.80 -7.24 0.73
CA SER A 300 -0.63 -7.15 1.08
C SER A 300 -0.96 -5.81 1.76
N GLN A 301 -0.07 -5.32 2.62
CA GLN A 301 -0.17 -3.98 3.22
C GLN A 301 -0.05 -2.89 2.16
N ALA A 302 0.89 -3.01 1.23
CA ALA A 302 1.07 -2.06 0.13
C ALA A 302 -0.18 -1.99 -0.78
N ALA A 303 -0.78 -3.14 -1.13
CA ALA A 303 -2.04 -3.19 -1.86
C ALA A 303 -3.18 -2.48 -1.10
N THR A 304 -3.36 -2.84 0.18
CA THR A 304 -4.41 -2.27 1.06
C THR A 304 -4.30 -0.75 1.15
N VAL A 305 -3.08 -0.22 1.33
CA VAL A 305 -2.81 1.22 1.40
C VAL A 305 -3.17 1.91 0.08
N ARG A 306 -2.71 1.38 -1.06
CA ARG A 306 -2.96 1.97 -2.39
C ARG A 306 -4.46 2.10 -2.65
N GLN A 307 -5.21 1.04 -2.36
CA GLN A 307 -6.65 0.96 -2.60
C GLN A 307 -7.40 1.91 -1.65
N THR A 308 -7.10 1.87 -0.35
CA THR A 308 -7.72 2.75 0.66
C THR A 308 -7.41 4.22 0.39
N LEU A 309 -6.22 4.53 -0.11
CA LEU A 309 -5.83 5.89 -0.50
C LEU A 309 -6.66 6.39 -1.69
N LEU A 310 -6.87 5.56 -2.73
CA LEU A 310 -7.68 5.94 -3.89
C LEU A 310 -9.16 6.14 -3.54
N LEU A 311 -9.73 5.25 -2.71
CA LEU A 311 -11.06 5.42 -2.11
C LEU A 311 -11.16 6.76 -1.36
N ARG A 312 -10.26 7.01 -0.40
CA ARG A 312 -10.30 8.22 0.43
C ARG A 312 -10.01 9.50 -0.36
N SER A 313 -9.20 9.45 -1.42
CA SER A 313 -8.94 10.61 -2.30
C SER A 313 -10.03 10.86 -3.34
N GLY A 314 -11.10 10.05 -3.38
CA GLY A 314 -12.21 10.20 -4.32
C GLY A 314 -11.82 9.92 -5.77
N GLN A 315 -10.71 9.20 -6.01
CA GLN A 315 -10.32 8.78 -7.35
C GLN A 315 -11.17 7.59 -7.80
N ASN A 316 -11.44 7.51 -9.11
CA ASN A 316 -12.36 6.52 -9.65
C ASN A 316 -11.75 5.10 -9.60
N LEU A 317 -12.41 4.20 -8.87
CA LEU A 317 -12.01 2.79 -8.71
C LEU A 317 -11.85 2.03 -10.03
N THR A 318 -12.48 2.44 -11.12
CA THR A 318 -12.30 1.78 -12.43
C THR A 318 -10.93 2.03 -13.07
N GLN A 319 -10.12 2.96 -12.54
CA GLN A 319 -8.74 3.21 -12.99
C GLN A 319 -7.68 2.39 -12.21
N LEU A 320 -8.08 1.60 -11.20
CA LEU A 320 -7.17 0.95 -10.25
C LEU A 320 -6.31 -0.18 -10.83
N VAL A 321 -6.85 -0.98 -11.75
CA VAL A 321 -6.22 -2.24 -12.15
C VAL A 321 -6.26 -2.39 -13.67
N SER A 322 -5.17 -2.01 -14.32
CA SER A 322 -4.99 -2.20 -15.76
C SER A 322 -4.68 -3.65 -16.17
N ASN A 323 -4.61 -4.62 -15.23
CA ASN A 323 -4.31 -6.03 -15.53
C ASN A 323 -5.03 -7.13 -14.70
N SER A 324 -5.82 -6.83 -13.65
CA SER A 324 -6.58 -7.87 -12.89
C SER A 324 -7.98 -7.39 -12.50
N PRO A 325 -9.06 -7.95 -13.08
CA PRO A 325 -10.43 -7.71 -12.61
C PRO A 325 -10.67 -8.31 -11.22
N GLY A 326 -11.67 -7.78 -10.50
CA GLY A 326 -12.25 -8.43 -9.32
C GLY A 326 -11.77 -7.98 -7.94
N HIS A 327 -10.79 -7.08 -7.82
CA HIS A 327 -10.25 -6.70 -6.51
C HIS A 327 -11.11 -5.74 -5.69
N VAL A 328 -11.88 -4.83 -6.30
CA VAL A 328 -12.87 -4.01 -5.57
C VAL A 328 -14.22 -4.17 -6.24
N LEU A 329 -15.24 -4.53 -5.47
CA LEU A 329 -16.60 -4.79 -5.92
C LEU A 329 -17.57 -3.88 -5.15
N GLU A 330 -18.20 -2.93 -5.84
CA GLU A 330 -19.20 -2.03 -5.26
C GLU A 330 -20.42 -2.83 -4.79
N ALA A 331 -20.91 -2.60 -3.58
CA ALA A 331 -21.98 -3.41 -3.03
C ALA A 331 -23.33 -3.14 -3.70
N GLU A 332 -23.56 -1.90 -4.17
CA GLU A 332 -24.82 -1.48 -4.80
C GLU A 332 -25.04 -1.98 -6.23
N ILE A 333 -24.12 -2.79 -6.79
CA ILE A 333 -24.38 -3.52 -8.04
C ILE A 333 -25.02 -4.90 -7.78
N HIS A 334 -24.95 -5.40 -6.54
CA HIS A 334 -25.46 -6.72 -6.17
C HIS A 334 -26.95 -6.67 -5.81
N ASN A 335 -27.68 -7.72 -6.19
CA ASN A 335 -29.10 -7.89 -5.85
C ASN A 335 -29.23 -8.93 -4.73
N PRO A 336 -29.26 -8.55 -3.45
CA PRO A 336 -29.30 -9.52 -2.36
C PRO A 336 -30.64 -10.24 -2.25
N THR A 337 -30.56 -11.48 -1.78
CA THR A 337 -31.67 -12.17 -1.15
C THR A 337 -31.69 -11.83 0.35
N ILE A 338 -32.87 -11.69 0.94
CA ILE A 338 -33.03 -11.36 2.37
C ILE A 338 -34.11 -12.23 3.03
N THR A 339 -33.93 -12.56 4.31
CA THR A 339 -34.94 -13.32 5.10
C THR A 339 -35.85 -12.43 5.95
N GLY A 340 -35.62 -11.12 5.97
CA GLY A 340 -36.45 -10.14 6.67
C GLY A 340 -36.02 -8.70 6.37
N GLY A 341 -36.85 -7.73 6.75
CA GLY A 341 -36.57 -6.31 6.56
C GLY A 341 -36.67 -5.85 5.10
N PHE A 342 -35.87 -4.84 4.75
CA PHE A 342 -35.78 -4.25 3.42
C PHE A 342 -34.33 -4.05 3.03
N ALA A 343 -33.97 -4.42 1.79
CA ALA A 343 -32.67 -4.12 1.20
C ALA A 343 -32.86 -3.20 -0.03
N PHE A 344 -32.07 -2.13 -0.11
CA PHE A 344 -32.11 -1.14 -1.18
C PHE A 344 -30.81 -0.32 -1.21
N TYR A 345 -30.54 0.35 -2.33
CA TYR A 345 -29.38 1.25 -2.43
C TYR A 345 -29.69 2.58 -1.76
N GLN A 346 -28.78 3.07 -0.92
CA GLN A 346 -28.93 4.34 -0.21
C GLN A 346 -27.85 5.32 -0.67
N ASN A 347 -28.27 6.51 -1.10
CA ASN A 347 -27.36 7.62 -1.36
C ASN A 347 -26.80 8.18 -0.03
N MET A 348 -25.48 8.33 0.03
CA MET A 348 -24.74 8.70 1.24
C MET A 348 -24.14 10.11 1.22
N SER A 349 -24.24 10.86 0.10
CA SER A 349 -23.67 12.21 -0.02
C SER A 349 -24.23 13.26 0.96
N GLY A 350 -25.33 12.94 1.67
CA GLY A 350 -25.89 13.76 2.74
C GLY A 350 -25.26 13.55 4.13
N PHE A 351 -24.34 12.60 4.30
CA PHE A 351 -23.73 12.24 5.59
C PHE A 351 -22.25 12.66 5.69
N LEU A 352 -21.75 12.77 6.92
CA LEU A 352 -20.35 13.10 7.19
C LEU A 352 -19.48 11.84 7.05
N GLY A 353 -18.87 11.64 5.89
CA GLY A 353 -17.99 10.51 5.61
C GLY A 353 -17.56 10.49 4.13
N ARG A 354 -16.89 9.41 3.72
CA ARG A 354 -16.53 9.14 2.33
C ARG A 354 -16.96 7.71 2.01
N TRP A 355 -17.84 7.56 1.03
CA TRP A 355 -18.33 6.27 0.52
C TRP A 355 -17.97 6.16 -0.96
N SER A 356 -17.74 4.95 -1.45
CA SER A 356 -17.62 4.76 -2.90
C SER A 356 -18.94 5.11 -3.59
N GLY A 357 -18.85 5.75 -4.75
CA GLY A 357 -20.02 6.21 -5.51
C GLY A 357 -21.00 7.15 -4.77
N ASP A 358 -20.65 7.68 -3.59
CA ASP A 358 -21.59 8.27 -2.63
C ASP A 358 -22.81 7.36 -2.32
N SER A 359 -22.58 6.05 -2.19
CA SER A 359 -23.62 5.02 -2.14
C SER A 359 -23.35 3.96 -1.06
N GLN A 360 -24.32 3.08 -0.85
CA GLN A 360 -24.15 1.80 -0.17
C GLN A 360 -25.29 0.84 -0.51
N LEU A 361 -25.02 -0.46 -0.42
CA LEU A 361 -26.05 -1.47 -0.22
C LEU A 361 -26.53 -1.42 1.24
N PHE A 362 -27.75 -0.94 1.44
CA PHE A 362 -28.35 -0.80 2.76
C PHE A 362 -29.43 -1.86 3.00
N TRP A 363 -29.34 -2.54 4.14
CA TRP A 363 -30.33 -3.51 4.62
C TRP A 363 -30.73 -3.15 6.05
N ILE A 364 -32.03 -3.14 6.34
CA ILE A 364 -32.54 -2.71 7.65
C ILE A 364 -33.86 -3.39 8.03
N ASP A 365 -34.15 -3.42 9.34
CA ASP A 365 -35.30 -4.09 9.96
C ASP A 365 -35.31 -5.62 9.73
N GLY A 366 -34.14 -6.21 9.43
CA GLY A 366 -33.96 -7.66 9.24
C GLY A 366 -34.20 -8.50 10.49
N GLY A 367 -34.12 -7.90 11.67
CA GLY A 367 -34.33 -8.55 12.96
C GLY A 367 -33.13 -9.39 13.44
N ALA A 368 -33.18 -9.83 14.69
CA ALA A 368 -32.10 -10.54 15.39
C ALA A 368 -31.73 -11.95 14.84
N SER A 369 -32.37 -12.38 13.76
CA SER A 369 -32.03 -13.62 13.04
C SER A 369 -32.19 -13.45 11.52
N GLY A 370 -32.19 -12.20 11.06
CA GLY A 370 -32.19 -11.85 9.66
C GLY A 370 -30.90 -12.31 8.97
N GLN A 371 -30.99 -12.50 7.67
CA GLN A 371 -29.87 -12.79 6.79
C GLN A 371 -30.01 -11.98 5.51
N LEU A 372 -28.86 -11.60 4.95
CA LEU A 372 -28.69 -11.03 3.61
C LEU A 372 -27.63 -11.85 2.88
N ALA A 373 -27.88 -12.25 1.64
CA ALA A 373 -26.91 -13.03 0.86
C ALA A 373 -26.90 -12.63 -0.61
N PHE A 374 -25.71 -12.56 -1.20
CA PHE A 374 -25.50 -12.34 -2.63
C PHE A 374 -24.24 -13.05 -3.13
N ASP A 375 -24.20 -13.33 -4.44
CA ASP A 375 -23.01 -13.88 -5.08
C ASP A 375 -22.12 -12.76 -5.63
N PHE A 376 -20.81 -12.99 -5.61
CA PHE A 376 -19.79 -12.15 -6.22
C PHE A 376 -18.84 -12.98 -7.10
N GLN A 377 -18.11 -12.33 -8.00
CA GLN A 377 -17.25 -13.01 -8.99
C GLN A 377 -15.78 -12.72 -8.73
N VAL A 378 -14.93 -13.74 -8.90
CA VAL A 378 -13.47 -13.64 -8.79
C VAL A 378 -12.84 -14.35 -9.99
N ASP A 379 -11.85 -13.74 -10.63
CA ASP A 379 -11.26 -14.29 -11.86
C ASP A 379 -10.37 -15.52 -11.59
N ALA A 380 -9.54 -15.47 -10.55
CA ALA A 380 -8.62 -16.54 -10.18
C ALA A 380 -9.07 -17.26 -8.90
N ALA A 381 -8.85 -18.57 -8.83
CA ALA A 381 -8.99 -19.30 -7.57
C ALA A 381 -7.73 -19.09 -6.72
N GLY A 382 -7.90 -18.95 -5.41
CA GLY A 382 -6.81 -18.73 -4.47
C GLY A 382 -7.30 -18.34 -3.08
N THR A 383 -6.37 -18.14 -2.15
CA THR A 383 -6.67 -17.55 -0.84
C THR A 383 -6.69 -16.03 -0.99
N TYR A 384 -7.68 -15.36 -0.41
CA TYR A 384 -7.83 -13.91 -0.45
C TYR A 384 -8.06 -13.35 0.95
N GLU A 385 -7.36 -12.27 1.28
CA GLU A 385 -7.76 -11.36 2.35
C GLU A 385 -8.97 -10.57 1.89
N ILE A 386 -10.03 -10.60 2.69
CA ILE A 386 -11.29 -9.92 2.39
C ILE A 386 -11.49 -8.78 3.37
N TYR A 387 -11.84 -7.63 2.82
CA TYR A 387 -12.22 -6.43 3.55
C TYR A 387 -13.60 -5.98 3.08
N GLY A 388 -14.34 -5.30 3.96
CA GLY A 388 -15.54 -4.56 3.59
C GLY A 388 -15.40 -3.09 3.96
N GLY A 389 -15.80 -2.19 3.06
CA GLY A 389 -16.19 -0.84 3.42
C GLY A 389 -17.60 -0.88 4.01
N PHE A 390 -17.82 -0.33 5.20
CA PHE A 390 -19.13 -0.33 5.85
C PHE A 390 -19.57 1.06 6.28
N THR A 391 -20.87 1.20 6.52
CA THR A 391 -21.39 2.27 7.37
C THR A 391 -21.54 1.79 8.80
N ALA A 392 -21.15 2.63 9.76
CA ALA A 392 -21.52 2.49 11.16
C ALA A 392 -22.48 3.62 11.58
N ALA A 393 -23.54 3.31 12.33
CA ALA A 393 -24.59 4.28 12.66
C ALA A 393 -25.44 3.90 13.91
N PRO A 394 -26.32 4.79 14.43
CA PRO A 394 -27.00 4.59 15.72
C PRO A 394 -28.02 3.44 15.78
N ASP A 395 -28.56 3.04 14.63
CA ASP A 395 -29.59 2.01 14.48
C ASP A 395 -29.07 0.71 13.87
N TYR A 396 -27.74 0.59 13.71
CA TYR A 396 -27.06 -0.53 13.07
C TYR A 396 -26.85 -1.72 14.03
N GLY A 397 -26.70 -2.90 13.44
CA GLY A 397 -26.56 -4.18 14.15
C GLY A 397 -25.12 -4.64 14.34
N VAL A 398 -25.01 -5.81 14.99
CA VAL A 398 -23.80 -6.64 14.98
C VAL A 398 -24.01 -7.76 13.97
N PHE A 399 -23.04 -8.03 13.10
CA PHE A 399 -23.19 -9.02 12.02
C PHE A 399 -22.00 -9.95 11.91
N THR A 400 -22.26 -11.21 11.58
CA THR A 400 -21.24 -12.18 11.18
C THR A 400 -21.28 -12.32 9.67
N HIS A 401 -20.14 -12.09 9.02
CA HIS A 401 -19.94 -12.37 7.61
C HIS A 401 -19.54 -13.83 7.44
N VAL A 402 -20.08 -14.49 6.42
CA VAL A 402 -19.86 -15.90 6.10
C VAL A 402 -19.56 -15.97 4.61
N ILE A 403 -18.32 -16.28 4.27
CA ILE A 403 -17.85 -16.33 2.88
C ILE A 403 -17.65 -17.80 2.50
N ASN A 404 -18.29 -18.27 1.44
CA ASN A 404 -18.26 -19.68 1.01
C ASN A 404 -18.53 -20.68 2.18
N GLY A 405 -19.41 -20.32 3.11
CA GLY A 405 -19.72 -21.10 4.31
C GLY A 405 -18.74 -20.99 5.49
N GLN A 406 -17.64 -20.25 5.37
CA GLN A 406 -16.68 -19.97 6.46
C GLN A 406 -17.10 -18.70 7.21
N SER A 407 -17.37 -18.80 8.52
CA SER A 407 -17.76 -17.65 9.35
C SER A 407 -16.55 -16.84 9.85
N GLY A 408 -16.57 -15.53 9.62
CA GLY A 408 -15.68 -14.56 10.23
C GLY A 408 -16.07 -14.20 11.67
N GLN A 409 -15.41 -13.18 12.23
CA GLN A 409 -15.76 -12.64 13.55
C GLN A 409 -17.00 -11.71 13.48
N PRO A 410 -17.76 -11.56 14.58
CA PRO A 410 -18.85 -10.58 14.65
C PRO A 410 -18.32 -9.14 14.58
N LEU A 411 -18.81 -8.37 13.62
CA LEU A 411 -18.54 -6.94 13.44
C LEU A 411 -19.70 -6.12 14.01
N ASP A 412 -19.42 -5.27 15.00
CA ASP A 412 -20.38 -4.30 15.53
C ASP A 412 -20.33 -3.01 14.70
N LEU A 413 -21.42 -2.71 13.98
CA LEU A 413 -21.55 -1.50 13.16
C LEU A 413 -22.28 -0.37 13.90
N TYR A 414 -22.42 -0.45 15.22
CA TYR A 414 -22.94 0.67 16.00
C TYR A 414 -21.97 1.86 16.07
N SER A 415 -22.49 3.06 15.81
CA SER A 415 -21.84 4.34 16.09
C SER A 415 -22.86 5.37 16.54
N ARG A 416 -22.48 6.39 17.33
CA ARG A 416 -23.41 7.49 17.71
C ARG A 416 -23.76 8.46 16.57
N GLY A 417 -23.05 8.38 15.45
CA GLY A 417 -23.33 9.12 14.23
C GLY A 417 -23.04 8.26 13.01
N VAL A 418 -23.55 8.66 11.84
CA VAL A 418 -23.32 7.94 10.57
C VAL A 418 -21.89 8.22 10.11
N LEU A 419 -21.10 7.16 9.95
CA LEU A 419 -19.70 7.20 9.53
C LEU A 419 -19.40 6.07 8.54
N SER A 420 -18.50 6.30 7.59
CA SER A 420 -17.85 5.22 6.84
C SER A 420 -16.73 4.63 7.70
N THR A 421 -16.59 3.30 7.70
CA THR A 421 -15.55 2.59 8.46
C THR A 421 -14.20 2.55 7.74
N GLY A 422 -14.14 2.92 6.46
CA GLY A 422 -13.09 2.47 5.56
C GLY A 422 -13.03 0.94 5.46
N ALA A 423 -11.95 0.40 4.90
CA ALA A 423 -11.74 -1.03 4.75
C ALA A 423 -11.55 -1.70 6.12
N VAL A 424 -12.53 -2.51 6.53
CA VAL A 424 -12.47 -3.37 7.73
C VAL A 424 -12.12 -4.78 7.31
N TYR A 425 -11.05 -5.33 7.88
CA TYR A 425 -10.62 -6.70 7.61
C TYR A 425 -11.62 -7.73 8.14
N LEU A 426 -12.00 -8.70 7.31
CA LEU A 426 -12.93 -9.78 7.63
C LEU A 426 -12.27 -11.15 7.77
N GLY A 427 -11.00 -11.29 7.37
CA GLY A 427 -10.23 -12.53 7.40
C GLY A 427 -9.73 -13.00 6.03
N GLN A 428 -9.00 -14.12 6.02
CA GLN A 428 -8.60 -14.82 4.81
C GLN A 428 -9.61 -15.93 4.47
N TYR A 429 -9.93 -16.06 3.17
CA TYR A 429 -10.90 -17.02 2.67
C TYR A 429 -10.42 -17.64 1.36
N ASP A 430 -10.67 -18.94 1.17
CA ASP A 430 -10.41 -19.60 -0.11
C ASP A 430 -11.55 -19.31 -1.09
N LEU A 431 -11.23 -18.63 -2.18
CA LEU A 431 -12.16 -18.25 -3.22
C LEU A 431 -11.97 -19.12 -4.47
N SER A 432 -13.08 -19.49 -5.08
CA SER A 432 -13.11 -20.18 -6.37
C SER A 432 -13.07 -19.16 -7.52
N SER A 433 -12.48 -19.55 -8.65
CA SER A 433 -12.68 -18.83 -9.91
C SER A 433 -14.17 -18.91 -10.30
N GLY A 434 -14.77 -17.79 -10.66
CA GLY A 434 -16.20 -17.63 -10.86
C GLY A 434 -16.93 -17.19 -9.59
N ALA A 435 -18.08 -17.80 -9.32
CA ALA A 435 -19.00 -17.37 -8.27
C ALA A 435 -18.56 -17.80 -6.86
N ASN A 436 -18.67 -16.87 -5.92
CA ASN A 436 -18.45 -17.05 -4.48
C ASN A 436 -19.62 -16.43 -3.71
N GLU A 437 -19.97 -17.00 -2.54
CA GLU A 437 -21.10 -16.54 -1.72
C GLU A 437 -20.64 -15.54 -0.65
N TRP A 438 -21.34 -14.40 -0.55
CA TRP A 438 -21.27 -13.48 0.58
C TRP A 438 -22.58 -13.54 1.36
N LEU A 439 -22.56 -14.18 2.53
CA LEU A 439 -23.69 -14.26 3.46
C LEU A 439 -23.44 -13.41 4.70
N VAL A 440 -24.43 -12.62 5.09
CA VAL A 440 -24.44 -11.77 6.28
C VAL A 440 -25.51 -12.29 7.23
N GLN A 441 -25.15 -12.53 8.48
CA GLN A 441 -26.05 -13.02 9.52
C GLN A 441 -26.14 -11.99 10.65
N THR A 442 -27.35 -11.61 11.06
CA THR A 442 -27.51 -10.76 12.24
C THR A 442 -27.08 -11.52 13.50
N ASN A 443 -26.10 -10.97 14.22
CA ASN A 443 -25.60 -11.49 15.50
C ASN A 443 -26.00 -10.61 16.70
N GLY A 444 -26.96 -9.71 16.51
CA GLY A 444 -27.56 -8.86 17.56
C GLY A 444 -27.39 -7.36 17.27
N SER A 445 -27.29 -6.58 18.33
CA SER A 445 -27.12 -5.12 18.28
C SER A 445 -26.37 -4.64 19.51
N ASN A 446 -25.57 -3.57 19.39
CA ASN A 446 -24.94 -2.94 20.54
C ASN A 446 -26.00 -2.50 21.59
N PRO A 447 -25.75 -2.64 22.91
CA PRO A 447 -26.68 -2.18 23.95
C PRO A 447 -27.00 -0.68 23.94
N LEU A 448 -26.20 0.13 23.25
CA LEU A 448 -26.38 1.57 23.09
C LEU A 448 -27.10 1.95 21.77
N ALA A 449 -27.38 0.98 20.89
CA ALA A 449 -28.09 1.21 19.63
C ALA A 449 -29.54 1.65 19.92
N SER A 450 -29.97 2.74 19.28
CA SER A 450 -31.28 3.35 19.55
C SER A 450 -31.73 4.25 18.39
N PRO A 451 -32.83 3.93 17.70
CA PRO A 451 -33.63 2.70 17.84
C PRO A 451 -32.84 1.47 17.36
N VAL A 452 -33.04 0.30 17.98
CA VAL A 452 -32.47 -0.96 17.45
C VAL A 452 -33.24 -1.34 16.19
N ARG A 453 -32.58 -1.25 15.02
CA ARG A 453 -33.17 -1.62 13.71
C ARG A 453 -32.39 -2.66 12.93
N TYR A 454 -31.21 -3.06 13.43
CA TYR A 454 -30.32 -3.99 12.72
C TYR A 454 -29.99 -3.47 11.31
N GLY A 455 -29.69 -2.17 11.20
CA GLY A 455 -29.13 -1.61 9.98
C GLY A 455 -27.78 -2.24 9.64
N TYR A 456 -27.56 -2.54 8.37
CA TYR A 456 -26.34 -3.03 7.77
C TYR A 456 -26.09 -2.22 6.50
N GLY A 457 -24.91 -1.64 6.38
CA GLY A 457 -24.52 -0.85 5.22
C GLY A 457 -23.17 -1.32 4.73
N LEU A 458 -23.15 -1.94 3.54
CA LEU A 458 -21.92 -2.31 2.83
C LEU A 458 -21.73 -1.31 1.69
N ASP A 459 -20.55 -0.70 1.64
CA ASP A 459 -20.11 0.26 0.63
C ASP A 459 -19.49 -0.51 -0.54
N TYR A 460 -18.35 -1.15 -0.29
CA TYR A 460 -17.66 -2.03 -1.23
C TYR A 460 -17.11 -3.27 -0.53
N MET A 461 -16.81 -4.29 -1.31
CA MET A 461 -15.90 -5.38 -0.93
C MET A 461 -14.53 -5.11 -1.53
N LEU A 462 -13.47 -5.38 -0.77
CA LEU A 462 -12.10 -5.37 -1.26
C LEU A 462 -11.50 -6.77 -1.06
N LEU A 463 -11.00 -7.36 -2.13
CA LEU A 463 -10.39 -8.68 -2.21
C LEU A 463 -8.91 -8.52 -2.56
N VAL A 464 -8.01 -8.87 -1.64
CA VAL A 464 -6.56 -8.88 -1.88
C VAL A 464 -6.11 -10.33 -1.97
N GLN A 465 -5.58 -10.75 -3.12
CA GLN A 465 -5.11 -12.13 -3.26
C GLN A 465 -3.88 -12.34 -2.39
N VAL A 466 -3.92 -13.38 -1.56
CA VAL A 466 -2.78 -13.80 -0.76
C VAL A 466 -1.87 -14.64 -1.62
N HIS A 467 -0.66 -14.15 -1.81
CA HIS A 467 0.46 -14.97 -2.25
C HIS A 467 1.31 -15.28 -1.01
N GLU A 468 1.54 -16.56 -0.76
CA GLU A 468 2.56 -16.99 0.20
C GLU A 468 3.90 -16.30 -0.16
N PRO A 469 4.69 -15.79 0.79
CA PRO A 469 5.97 -15.14 0.49
C PRO A 469 6.92 -16.08 -0.25
N ILE A 470 7.00 -15.95 -1.58
CA ILE A 470 7.90 -16.74 -2.42
C ILE A 470 9.30 -16.11 -2.34
N PRO A 471 10.32 -16.82 -1.86
CA PRO A 471 11.67 -16.26 -1.78
C PRO A 471 12.20 -15.95 -3.19
N GLY A 472 12.31 -14.67 -3.54
CA GLY A 472 12.63 -14.23 -4.90
C GLY A 472 11.57 -13.37 -5.56
N ASP A 473 10.34 -13.38 -5.04
CA ASP A 473 9.24 -12.49 -5.45
C ASP A 473 9.39 -11.18 -4.66
N ALA A 474 9.85 -10.13 -5.33
CA ALA A 474 10.09 -8.81 -4.76
C ALA A 474 8.90 -7.86 -4.92
N ASN A 475 8.03 -8.10 -5.91
CA ASN A 475 6.86 -7.25 -6.16
C ASN A 475 5.57 -7.79 -5.48
N GLY A 476 5.58 -9.04 -5.02
CA GLY A 476 4.47 -9.75 -4.37
C GLY A 476 3.36 -10.22 -5.31
N ASP A 477 3.61 -10.30 -6.62
CA ASP A 477 2.60 -10.66 -7.63
C ASP A 477 2.34 -12.17 -7.75
N GLY A 478 3.06 -12.97 -6.94
CA GLY A 478 2.94 -14.42 -6.91
C GLY A 478 3.84 -15.12 -7.93
N ARG A 479 4.80 -14.40 -8.52
CA ARG A 479 5.75 -14.91 -9.52
C ARG A 479 7.18 -14.57 -9.15
N VAL A 480 8.12 -15.21 -9.83
CA VAL A 480 9.55 -14.86 -9.74
C VAL A 480 10.10 -14.72 -11.15
N ASP A 481 10.23 -13.49 -11.63
CA ASP A 481 10.60 -13.20 -13.01
C ASP A 481 11.57 -12.00 -13.18
N ASP A 482 11.61 -11.41 -14.38
CA ASP A 482 12.52 -10.34 -14.71
C ASP A 482 12.12 -8.97 -14.13
N LEU A 483 10.94 -8.83 -13.52
CA LEU A 483 10.59 -7.69 -12.68
C LEU A 483 11.35 -7.76 -11.34
N ASP A 484 11.31 -8.89 -10.64
CA ASP A 484 11.99 -9.08 -9.36
C ASP A 484 13.51 -8.93 -9.48
N ALA A 485 14.08 -9.47 -10.56
CA ALA A 485 15.51 -9.33 -10.83
C ALA A 485 15.92 -7.88 -11.12
N LYS A 486 15.03 -7.05 -11.67
CA LYS A 486 15.27 -5.60 -11.80
C LYS A 486 15.20 -4.92 -10.43
N THR A 487 14.21 -5.26 -9.60
CA THR A 487 14.06 -4.69 -8.26
C THR A 487 15.29 -4.98 -7.39
N LEU A 488 15.72 -6.25 -7.34
CA LEU A 488 16.95 -6.65 -6.65
C LEU A 488 18.19 -5.95 -7.23
N ALA A 489 18.32 -5.87 -8.56
CA ALA A 489 19.48 -5.22 -9.19
C ALA A 489 19.53 -3.71 -8.95
N ALA A 490 18.37 -3.04 -8.87
CA ALA A 490 18.27 -1.61 -8.58
C ALA A 490 18.75 -1.26 -7.15
N HIS A 491 18.57 -2.18 -6.20
CA HIS A 491 18.94 -2.00 -4.80
C HIS A 491 20.25 -2.71 -4.39
N TRP A 492 21.02 -3.23 -5.36
CA TRP A 492 22.22 -4.02 -5.07
C TRP A 492 23.22 -3.31 -4.15
N GLY A 493 23.58 -3.96 -3.05
CA GLY A 493 24.51 -3.45 -2.04
C GLY A 493 23.94 -2.35 -1.14
N GLN A 494 22.64 -2.08 -1.23
CA GLN A 494 21.92 -1.16 -0.35
C GLN A 494 21.28 -1.93 0.81
N ASN A 495 20.87 -1.21 1.86
CA ASN A 495 20.04 -1.79 2.91
C ASN A 495 18.57 -1.66 2.51
N GLY A 496 17.78 -2.73 2.64
CA GLY A 496 16.34 -2.73 2.38
C GLY A 496 15.67 -3.92 3.06
N GLY A 497 14.46 -4.25 2.64
CA GLY A 497 13.73 -5.47 3.01
C GLY A 497 13.29 -6.26 1.78
N LEU A 498 12.33 -7.17 1.96
CA LEU A 498 11.85 -8.10 0.93
C LEU A 498 11.44 -7.39 -0.37
N ALA A 499 10.71 -6.27 -0.26
CA ALA A 499 10.24 -5.47 -1.41
C ALA A 499 11.36 -4.74 -2.19
N GLN A 500 12.59 -4.74 -1.67
CA GLN A 500 13.79 -4.26 -2.38
C GLN A 500 14.72 -5.40 -2.82
N GLY A 501 14.36 -6.66 -2.51
CA GLY A 501 15.13 -7.85 -2.83
C GLY A 501 16.04 -8.37 -1.72
N ASP A 502 15.80 -8.06 -0.45
CA ASP A 502 16.41 -8.75 0.70
C ASP A 502 15.60 -10.02 1.02
N PHE A 503 15.89 -11.11 0.31
CA PHE A 503 15.13 -12.36 0.39
C PHE A 503 15.60 -13.29 1.52
N ASN A 504 16.71 -12.97 2.19
CA ASN A 504 17.17 -13.68 3.38
C ASN A 504 16.89 -12.92 4.70
N SER A 505 16.46 -11.65 4.62
CA SER A 505 16.19 -10.74 5.74
C SER A 505 17.44 -10.43 6.61
N ASP A 506 18.63 -10.39 6.00
CA ASP A 506 19.89 -10.00 6.65
C ASP A 506 20.10 -8.47 6.69
N GLY A 507 19.26 -7.73 5.96
CA GLY A 507 19.23 -6.28 5.89
C GLY A 507 20.08 -5.66 4.77
N VAL A 508 20.73 -6.46 3.90
CA VAL A 508 21.62 -5.99 2.83
C VAL A 508 21.39 -6.77 1.53
N ILE A 509 20.84 -6.13 0.49
CA ILE A 509 20.55 -6.80 -0.79
C ILE A 509 21.84 -7.19 -1.52
N ASN A 510 22.10 -8.50 -1.67
CA ASN A 510 23.39 -9.01 -2.12
C ASN A 510 23.31 -10.30 -2.97
N ALA A 511 24.46 -10.96 -3.15
CA ALA A 511 24.58 -12.16 -3.98
C ALA A 511 23.87 -13.39 -3.38
N LEU A 512 23.59 -13.40 -2.07
CA LEU A 512 22.77 -14.43 -1.44
C LEU A 512 21.31 -14.32 -1.91
N ASP A 513 20.77 -13.11 -1.96
CA ASP A 513 19.40 -12.85 -2.41
C ASP A 513 19.23 -13.15 -3.89
N ALA A 514 20.21 -12.77 -4.72
CA ALA A 514 20.20 -13.14 -6.13
C ALA A 514 20.25 -14.65 -6.35
N ALA A 515 20.88 -15.41 -5.46
CA ALA A 515 20.86 -16.87 -5.49
C ALA A 515 19.50 -17.44 -5.06
N ILE A 516 18.80 -16.80 -4.11
CA ILE A 516 17.44 -17.16 -3.70
C ILE A 516 16.45 -16.90 -4.84
N LEU A 517 16.50 -15.72 -5.47
CA LEU A 517 15.70 -15.37 -6.63
C LEU A 517 15.93 -16.34 -7.79
N ALA A 518 17.20 -16.60 -8.14
CA ALA A 518 17.53 -17.52 -9.22
C ALA A 518 17.11 -18.98 -8.93
N ALA A 519 17.03 -19.38 -7.66
CA ALA A 519 16.57 -20.72 -7.27
C ALA A 519 15.05 -20.89 -7.41
N ASN A 520 14.27 -19.81 -7.35
CA ASN A 520 12.81 -19.83 -7.46
C ASN A 520 12.29 -19.31 -8.81
N TRP A 521 13.17 -19.00 -9.76
CA TRP A 521 12.81 -18.44 -11.06
C TRP A 521 11.73 -19.22 -11.80
N GLY A 522 10.67 -18.53 -12.24
CA GLY A 522 9.51 -19.12 -12.89
C GLY A 522 8.50 -19.78 -11.95
N HIS A 523 8.56 -19.50 -10.65
CA HIS A 523 7.46 -19.77 -9.73
C HIS A 523 6.20 -18.98 -10.13
N GLY A 524 5.04 -19.47 -9.70
CA GLY A 524 3.75 -18.80 -9.85
C GLY A 524 2.74 -19.57 -10.71
N PRO A 525 1.47 -19.11 -10.75
CA PRO A 525 0.46 -19.75 -11.57
C PRO A 525 0.84 -19.67 -13.04
N THR A 526 1.03 -20.84 -13.67
CA THR A 526 1.34 -20.94 -15.09
C THR A 526 0.15 -20.44 -15.91
N THR A 527 0.16 -19.15 -16.22
CA THR A 527 -0.53 -18.68 -17.43
C THR A 527 -0.02 -19.52 -18.59
N GLU A 528 -0.91 -20.24 -19.28
CA GLU A 528 -0.65 -20.75 -20.63
C GLU A 528 -0.51 -19.55 -21.58
N GLN A 529 0.56 -18.78 -21.40
CA GLN A 529 0.99 -17.80 -22.37
C GLN A 529 1.56 -18.62 -23.53
N GLY A 530 0.69 -18.87 -24.51
CA GLY A 530 0.95 -19.65 -25.71
C GLY A 530 1.98 -19.04 -26.64
N ASN A 531 3.18 -18.74 -26.14
CA ASN A 531 4.39 -18.74 -26.94
C ASN A 531 4.86 -20.19 -27.04
N SER A 532 4.50 -20.82 -28.14
CA SER A 532 5.17 -22.02 -28.61
C SER A 532 6.64 -21.70 -28.86
N SER A 533 7.46 -21.85 -27.81
CA SER A 533 8.89 -22.02 -27.99
C SER A 533 9.04 -23.23 -28.90
N THR A 534 9.43 -22.97 -30.15
CA THR A 534 9.63 -24.02 -31.14
C THR A 534 10.67 -24.96 -30.57
N ALA A 535 10.24 -26.16 -30.17
CA ALA A 535 11.14 -27.20 -29.72
C ALA A 535 12.22 -27.34 -30.79
N VAL A 536 13.46 -26.96 -30.42
CA VAL A 536 14.60 -27.04 -31.33
C VAL A 536 14.69 -28.51 -31.74
N PRO A 537 14.50 -28.86 -33.03
CA PRO A 537 14.56 -30.26 -33.42
C PRO A 537 15.96 -30.77 -33.11
N GLU A 538 16.07 -31.77 -32.25
CA GLU A 538 17.36 -32.38 -31.95
C GLU A 538 18.04 -32.79 -33.27
N PRO A 539 19.32 -32.45 -33.49
CA PRO A 539 20.01 -32.76 -34.74
C PRO A 539 20.31 -34.25 -34.86
N THR A 540 19.29 -35.03 -35.23
CA THR A 540 19.39 -36.29 -35.97
C THR A 540 20.45 -37.30 -35.49
N VAL A 541 20.52 -37.56 -34.18
CA VAL A 541 21.38 -38.62 -33.62
C VAL A 541 21.07 -39.98 -34.27
N TRP A 542 19.80 -40.23 -34.59
CA TRP A 542 19.34 -41.41 -35.33
C TRP A 542 19.88 -41.51 -36.78
N ALA A 543 20.13 -40.40 -37.47
CA ALA A 543 20.72 -40.42 -38.80
C ALA A 543 22.22 -40.79 -38.75
N MET A 544 22.95 -40.35 -37.73
CA MET A 544 24.35 -40.73 -37.53
C MET A 544 24.50 -42.21 -37.14
N LEU A 545 23.61 -42.75 -36.31
CA LEU A 545 23.58 -44.19 -35.98
C LEU A 545 23.23 -45.07 -37.19
N ALA A 546 22.30 -44.65 -38.05
CA ALA A 546 21.96 -45.40 -39.27
C ALA A 546 23.13 -45.46 -40.27
N CYS A 547 23.88 -44.37 -40.44
CA CYS A 547 25.04 -44.32 -41.34
C CYS A 547 26.20 -45.23 -40.90
N LEU A 548 26.44 -45.38 -39.59
CA LEU A 548 27.51 -46.25 -39.08
C LEU A 548 27.21 -47.75 -39.29
N VAL A 549 25.95 -48.17 -39.17
CA VAL A 549 25.56 -49.58 -39.39
C VAL A 549 25.71 -49.97 -40.88
N LEU A 550 25.35 -49.08 -41.81
CA LEU A 550 25.48 -49.33 -43.25
C LEU A 550 26.94 -49.41 -43.73
N LEU A 551 27.85 -48.62 -43.13
CA LEU A 551 29.28 -48.68 -43.43
C LEU A 551 29.98 -49.93 -42.84
N ALA A 552 29.49 -50.47 -41.74
CA ALA A 552 29.99 -51.71 -41.15
C ALA A 552 29.52 -52.97 -41.91
N GLY A 553 28.29 -52.98 -42.43
CA GLY A 553 27.71 -54.13 -43.14
C GLY A 553 28.30 -54.43 -44.51
N GLY A 554 28.85 -53.43 -45.21
CA GLY A 554 29.25 -53.54 -46.62
C GLY A 554 30.51 -54.37 -46.94
N ARG A 555 31.29 -54.80 -45.93
CA ARG A 555 32.65 -55.34 -46.16
C ARG A 555 32.80 -56.88 -46.16
N ARG A 556 31.70 -57.64 -46.21
CA ARG A 556 31.75 -59.12 -46.29
C ARG A 556 30.79 -59.71 -47.34
N ARG A 557 31.20 -59.73 -48.62
CA ARG A 557 31.07 -60.88 -49.57
C ARG A 557 31.45 -60.50 -51.02
N ARG A 558 32.41 -61.25 -51.58
CA ARG A 558 32.86 -61.44 -52.99
C ARG A 558 34.37 -61.19 -53.12
N ALA A 559 35.19 -62.10 -53.67
CA ALA A 559 34.99 -63.52 -53.98
C ALA A 559 36.36 -64.22 -54.08
N ARG A 560 36.40 -65.55 -53.88
CA ARG A 560 37.47 -66.42 -54.39
C ARG A 560 36.82 -67.45 -55.32
N CYS A 561 37.11 -67.36 -56.61
CA CYS A 561 36.91 -68.40 -57.62
C CYS A 561 38.09 -68.25 -58.61
N GLY A 562 38.74 -69.36 -58.95
CA GLY A 562 40.07 -69.38 -59.60
C GLY A 562 41.12 -69.87 -58.61
#